data_AF-A0A940E9F0-F1
#
_entry.id   AF-A0A940E9F0-F1
#
_cell.length_a   1.000
_cell.length_b   1.000
_cell.length_c   1.000
_cell.angle_alpha   90.00
_cell.angle_beta   90.00
_cell.angle_gamma   90.00
#
_symmetry.space_group_name_H-M   'P 1'
#
loop_
_entity.id
_entity.type
_entity.pdbx_description
1 polymer ?
#
loop_
_entity_poly.entity_id
_entity_poly.type
_entity_poly.pdbx_seq_one_letter_code
_entity_poly.pdbx_strand_id
1 'polypeptide(L)'
;MRHVVRLATLPLMLLAAGCDRDAAPYPTLLPTQQILSEPTLPDHAADAAANPDAIDAATEDRAEALRGRAKALRRPVIEPESRARMGGSAG
;
A
#
# COMPACT_ATOMS: atom_id res chain seq x y z
N MET A 1 -21.00 5.71 60.40
CA MET A 1 -20.86 4.67 59.36
C MET A 1 -21.51 5.04 58.03
N ARG A 2 -22.74 5.59 58.00
CA ARG A 2 -23.43 6.00 56.74
C ARG A 2 -22.70 7.08 55.91
N HIS A 3 -21.90 7.94 56.54
CA HIS A 3 -21.13 8.98 55.84
C HIS A 3 -19.82 8.47 55.22
N VAL A 4 -19.20 7.44 55.82
CA VAL A 4 -17.97 6.82 55.30
C VAL A 4 -18.27 6.02 54.02
N VAL A 5 -19.41 5.34 53.99
CA VAL A 5 -19.89 4.63 52.79
C VAL A 5 -20.18 5.60 51.63
N ARG A 6 -20.66 6.82 51.92
CA ARG A 6 -20.92 7.85 50.89
C ARG A 6 -19.67 8.52 50.33
N LEU A 7 -18.59 8.59 51.11
CA LEU A 7 -17.31 9.15 50.67
C LEU A 7 -16.50 8.17 49.81
N ALA A 8 -16.68 6.86 50.00
CA ALA A 8 -15.98 5.83 49.23
C ALA A 8 -16.63 5.48 47.88
N THR A 9 -17.93 5.77 47.69
CA THR A 9 -18.63 5.48 46.42
C THR A 9 -18.34 6.50 45.32
N LEU A 10 -18.03 7.75 45.68
CA LEU A 10 -17.74 8.82 44.74
C LEU A 10 -16.48 8.58 43.88
N PRO A 11 -15.31 8.16 44.44
CA PRO A 11 -14.12 7.87 43.63
C PRO A 11 -14.31 6.64 42.73
N LEU A 12 -15.07 5.62 43.17
CA LEU A 12 -15.33 4.42 42.37
C LEU A 12 -16.16 4.73 41.10
N MET A 13 -17.13 5.63 41.21
CA MET A 13 -17.90 6.13 40.08
C MET A 13 -17.04 6.96 39.11
N LEU A 14 -16.07 7.72 39.62
CA LEU A 14 -15.15 8.49 38.77
C LEU A 14 -14.19 7.60 37.96
N LEU A 15 -13.72 6.48 38.53
CA LEU A 15 -12.88 5.52 37.79
C LEU A 15 -13.66 4.81 36.66
N ALA A 16 -14.95 4.52 36.86
CA ALA A 16 -15.78 3.88 35.83
C ALA A 16 -16.08 4.81 34.64
N ALA A 17 -16.15 6.12 34.87
CA ALA A 17 -16.41 7.11 33.82
C ALA A 17 -15.23 7.35 32.86
N GLY A 18 -14.05 6.82 33.18
CA GLY A 18 -12.85 6.90 32.33
C GLY A 18 -12.71 5.76 31.31
N CYS A 19 -13.39 4.63 31.52
CA CYS A 19 -13.29 3.47 30.61
C CYS A 19 -14.03 3.65 29.28
N ASP A 20 -14.82 4.71 29.13
CA ASP A 20 -15.67 4.95 27.95
C ASP A 20 -15.34 6.28 27.25
N ARG A 21 -14.36 7.04 27.75
CA ARG A 21 -14.19 8.46 27.37
C ARG A 21 -13.45 8.67 26.05
N ASP A 22 -12.57 7.73 25.66
CA ASP A 22 -11.77 7.80 24.43
C ASP A 22 -11.97 6.59 23.50
N ALA A 23 -13.01 5.78 23.73
CA ALA A 23 -13.43 4.81 22.73
C ALA A 23 -14.10 5.58 21.59
N ALA A 24 -13.27 6.12 20.68
CA ALA A 24 -13.75 6.58 19.39
C ALA A 24 -14.70 5.49 18.85
N PRO A 25 -15.91 5.85 18.40
CA PRO A 25 -16.88 4.87 17.96
C PRO A 25 -16.20 3.93 16.98
N TYR A 26 -16.19 2.63 17.30
CA TYR A 26 -15.57 1.63 16.44
C TYR A 26 -16.19 1.78 15.05
N PRO A 27 -15.36 1.91 13.98
CA PRO A 27 -15.88 2.20 12.67
C PRO A 27 -16.85 1.09 12.27
N THR A 28 -17.96 1.49 11.65
CA THR A 28 -18.88 0.51 11.06
C THR A 28 -18.11 -0.25 9.98
N LEU A 29 -17.89 -1.54 10.23
CA LEU A 29 -17.22 -2.40 9.25
C LEU A 29 -18.08 -2.53 8.01
N LEU A 30 -17.43 -2.59 6.85
CA LEU A 30 -18.12 -2.93 5.61
C LEU A 30 -18.72 -4.34 5.78
N PRO A 31 -20.00 -4.56 5.41
CA PRO A 31 -20.59 -5.88 5.45
C PRO A 31 -19.73 -6.88 4.67
N THR A 32 -19.48 -8.06 5.24
CA THR A 32 -18.68 -9.09 4.57
C THR A 32 -19.21 -9.43 3.17
N GLN A 33 -20.53 -9.40 3.00
CA GLN A 33 -21.15 -9.63 1.69
C GLN A 33 -20.79 -8.57 0.64
N GLN A 34 -20.53 -7.34 1.07
CA GLN A 34 -20.08 -6.26 0.17
C GLN A 34 -18.58 -6.33 -0.10
N ILE A 35 -17.78 -6.86 0.83
CA ILE A 35 -16.35 -7.11 0.61
C ILE A 35 -16.16 -8.24 -0.41
N LEU A 36 -17.02 -9.26 -0.35
CA LEU A 36 -16.93 -10.47 -1.18
C LEU A 36 -17.75 -10.39 -2.47
N SER A 37 -18.41 -9.26 -2.76
CA SER A 37 -19.14 -9.10 -4.02
C SER A 37 -18.16 -9.02 -5.18
N GLU A 38 -18.47 -9.70 -6.29
CA GLU A 38 -17.66 -9.63 -7.51
C GLU A 38 -17.52 -8.17 -7.96
N PRO A 39 -16.28 -7.66 -8.15
CA PRO A 39 -16.08 -6.31 -8.63
C PRO A 39 -16.60 -6.16 -10.06
N THR A 40 -17.05 -4.96 -10.40
CA THR A 40 -17.32 -4.64 -11.80
C THR A 40 -16.00 -4.60 -12.57
N LEU A 41 -15.89 -5.45 -13.58
CA LEU A 41 -14.74 -5.47 -14.46
C LEU A 41 -14.77 -4.26 -15.40
N PRO A 42 -13.59 -3.68 -15.73
CA PRO A 42 -13.52 -2.60 -16.70
C PRO A 42 -13.81 -3.11 -18.13
N ASP A 43 -14.26 -2.23 -19.03
CA ASP A 43 -14.70 -2.60 -20.38
C ASP A 43 -13.66 -3.41 -21.18
N HIS A 44 -12.37 -3.09 -21.02
CA HIS A 44 -11.27 -3.77 -21.71
C HIS A 44 -10.95 -5.17 -21.15
N ALA A 45 -11.51 -5.56 -20.01
CA ALA A 45 -11.30 -6.90 -19.45
C ALA A 45 -11.97 -7.98 -20.31
N ALA A 46 -13.08 -7.66 -20.98
CA ALA A 46 -13.77 -8.59 -21.87
C ALA A 46 -12.89 -8.97 -23.07
N ASP A 47 -12.18 -8.00 -23.65
CA ASP A 47 -11.27 -8.22 -24.78
C ASP A 47 -10.09 -9.13 -24.39
N ALA A 48 -9.54 -8.91 -23.20
CA ALA A 48 -8.46 -9.74 -22.66
C ALA A 48 -8.92 -11.17 -22.33
N ALA A 49 -10.13 -11.33 -21.81
CA ALA A 49 -10.70 -12.64 -21.52
C ALA A 49 -11.06 -13.41 -22.81
N ALA A 50 -11.50 -12.72 -23.86
CA ALA A 50 -11.86 -13.34 -25.12
C ALA A 50 -10.62 -13.84 -25.91
N ASN A 51 -9.49 -13.13 -25.82
CA ASN A 51 -8.28 -13.43 -26.60
C ASN A 51 -7.00 -13.30 -25.75
N PRO A 52 -6.77 -14.17 -24.76
CA PRO A 52 -5.61 -14.08 -23.87
C PRO A 52 -4.28 -14.17 -24.64
N ASP A 53 -4.16 -15.10 -25.59
CA ASP A 53 -2.95 -15.31 -26.38
C ASP A 53 -2.54 -14.07 -27.19
N ALA A 54 -3.52 -13.28 -27.66
CA ALA A 54 -3.25 -12.06 -28.40
C ALA A 54 -2.70 -10.94 -27.49
N ILE A 55 -3.17 -10.88 -26.24
CA ILE A 55 -2.65 -9.95 -25.23
C ILE A 55 -1.23 -10.34 -24.83
N ASP A 56 -0.97 -11.64 -24.65
CA ASP A 56 0.36 -12.14 -24.30
C ASP A 56 1.36 -11.82 -25.42
N ALA A 57 1.03 -12.12 -26.68
CA ALA A 57 1.87 -11.79 -27.83
C ALA A 57 2.15 -10.28 -27.92
N ALA A 58 1.13 -9.43 -27.79
CA ALA A 58 1.30 -7.98 -27.81
C ALA A 58 2.17 -7.47 -26.65
N THR A 59 2.08 -8.11 -25.49
CA THR A 59 2.87 -7.78 -24.30
C THR A 59 4.33 -8.19 -24.48
N GLU A 60 4.60 -9.36 -25.06
CA GLU A 60 5.94 -9.84 -25.39
C GLU A 60 6.63 -8.93 -26.41
N ASP A 61 5.94 -8.56 -27.49
CA ASP A 61 6.44 -7.63 -28.50
C ASP A 61 6.82 -6.28 -27.88
N ARG A 62 5.95 -5.77 -27.00
CA ARG A 62 6.20 -4.52 -26.28
C ARG A 62 7.41 -4.66 -25.35
N ALA A 63 7.54 -5.78 -24.65
CA ALA A 63 8.68 -6.03 -23.77
C ALA A 63 9.99 -6.05 -24.58
N GLU A 64 10.01 -6.70 -25.75
CA GLU A 64 11.20 -6.74 -26.60
C GLU A 64 11.57 -5.37 -27.15
N ALA A 65 10.58 -4.60 -27.62
CA ALA A 65 10.81 -3.23 -28.05
C ALA A 65 11.41 -2.36 -26.92
N LEU A 66 10.94 -2.53 -25.68
CA LEU A 66 11.49 -1.83 -24.51
C LEU A 66 12.91 -2.27 -24.19
N ARG A 67 13.24 -3.58 -24.26
CA ARG A 67 14.60 -4.08 -24.08
C ARG A 67 15.56 -3.51 -25.12
N GLY A 68 15.13 -3.44 -26.38
CA GLY A 68 15.91 -2.80 -27.46
C GLY A 68 16.22 -1.34 -27.16
N ARG A 69 15.21 -0.56 -26.73
CA ARG A 69 15.39 0.84 -26.33
C ARG A 69 16.32 0.98 -25.13
N ALA A 70 16.13 0.16 -24.10
CA ALA A 70 16.97 0.16 -22.91
C ALA A 70 18.43 -0.13 -23.26
N LYS A 71 18.69 -1.09 -24.16
CA LYS A 71 20.03 -1.39 -24.67
C LYS A 71 20.64 -0.21 -25.42
N ALA A 72 19.87 0.46 -26.27
CA ALA A 72 20.33 1.64 -27.01
C ALA A 72 20.69 2.82 -26.08
N LEU A 73 19.92 2.98 -24.99
CA LEU A 73 20.15 4.01 -23.98
C LEU A 73 21.23 3.63 -22.96
N ARG A 74 21.72 2.39 -22.96
CA ARG A 74 22.69 1.87 -22.00
C ARG A 74 24.08 2.44 -22.31
N ARG A 75 24.31 3.67 -21.87
CA ARG A 75 25.60 4.37 -21.89
C ARG A 75 26.07 4.59 -20.45
N PRO A 76 27.40 4.71 -20.22
CA PRO A 76 27.90 5.08 -18.90
C PRO A 76 27.26 6.39 -18.44
N VAL A 77 26.60 6.36 -17.28
CA VAL A 77 26.02 7.57 -16.65
C VAL A 77 27.12 8.46 -16.08
N ILE A 78 28.25 7.85 -15.70
CA ILE A 78 29.45 8.55 -15.26
C ILE A 78 30.51 8.39 -16.34
N GLU A 79 31.03 9.52 -16.78
CA GLU A 79 32.12 9.62 -17.73
C GLU A 79 33.40 8.99 -17.15
N PRO A 80 34.17 8.27 -17.98
CA PRO A 80 35.32 7.49 -17.50
C PRO A 80 36.37 8.33 -16.79
N GLU A 81 36.59 9.58 -17.21
CA GLU A 81 37.48 10.53 -16.54
C GLU A 81 36.96 10.99 -15.17
N SER A 82 35.65 11.16 -15.04
CA SER A 82 35.00 11.46 -13.75
C SER A 82 35.14 10.29 -12.79
N ARG A 83 34.99 9.06 -13.30
CA ARG A 83 35.22 7.82 -12.53
C ARG A 83 36.69 7.67 -12.10
N ALA A 84 37.64 7.96 -12.99
CA ALA A 84 39.07 7.88 -12.69
C ALA A 84 39.50 8.86 -11.60
N ARG A 85 38.96 10.09 -11.59
CA ARG A 85 39.22 11.07 -10.53
C ARG A 85 38.71 10.62 -9.16
N MET A 86 37.55 9.97 -9.09
CA MET A 86 37.03 9.42 -7.84
C MET A 86 37.85 8.23 -7.31
N GLY A 87 38.37 7.38 -8.21
CA GLY A 87 39.18 6.21 -7.82
C GLY A 87 40.63 6.53 -7.48
N GLY A 88 41.13 7.70 -7.87
CA GLY A 88 42.53 8.11 -7.73
C GLY A 88 42.91 8.81 -6.42
N SER A 89 42.02 8.93 -5.43
CA SER A 89 42.33 9.54 -4.13
C SER A 89 42.61 8.54 -3.00
N ALA A 90 42.89 7.28 -3.32
CA ALA A 90 43.37 6.27 -2.38
C ALA A 90 44.81 5.89 -2.75
N GLY A 91 45.75 6.79 -2.45
CA GLY A 91 47.18 6.63 -2.63
C GLY A 91 47.92 7.64 -1.78
#